data_AF-A0A7K2X1A9-F1
#
_entry.id   AF-A0A7K2X1A9-F1
#
_cell.length_a   1.000
_cell.length_b   1.000
_cell.length_c   1.000
_cell.angle_alpha   90.00
_cell.angle_beta   90.00
_cell.angle_gamma   90.00
#
_symmetry.space_group_name_H-M   'P 1'
#
loop_
_entity.id
_entity.type
_entity.pdbx_description
1 polymer ?
#
loop_
_entity_poly.entity_id
_entity_poly.type
_entity_poly.pdbx_seq_one_letter_code
_entity_poly.pdbx_strand_id
1 'polypeptide(L)'
;MKPARILTALALGTTLGLGATATATATAGTSSSPAPRAAENTGSADASDRARAAKARKGPVMATYKGKKFDMADGWGDAKVCSEYPDLTVKCFTTDAEAQADMAAYAKKDPRALPKAPKGRSAKIQPAAPASAASTAGGDEAAPLAASCAFGWTCLGEHQNLGGRKLQWSADGTKTLATWGFRDEATSTCNNDEIGGMGIVDYRTNWPDPELITILGTCVTSLHEESYPAELGSGTWNDRADEVWM
;
A
#
# COMPACT_ATOMS: atom_id res chain seq x y z
N MET A 1 -9.55 -46.54 30.03
CA MET A 1 -9.77 -46.39 31.50
C MET A 1 -9.62 -44.90 31.84
N LYS A 2 -10.62 -44.32 32.50
CA LYS A 2 -10.59 -43.00 33.19
C LYS A 2 -9.91 -43.17 34.57
N PRO A 3 -9.33 -42.13 35.19
CA PRO A 3 -10.08 -41.07 35.92
C PRO A 3 -9.63 -39.63 35.54
N ALA A 4 -10.51 -38.61 35.45
CA ALA A 4 -11.10 -37.79 36.52
C ALA A 4 -10.03 -36.98 37.32
N ARG A 5 -10.13 -35.68 37.65
CA ARG A 5 -11.28 -34.76 37.82
C ARG A 5 -10.75 -33.35 38.26
N ILE A 6 -11.53 -32.28 38.01
CA ILE A 6 -11.80 -31.10 38.91
C ILE A 6 -10.67 -30.01 38.99
N LEU A 7 -10.90 -28.69 38.88
CA LEU A 7 -11.75 -27.78 39.70
C LEU A 7 -12.12 -26.47 38.96
N THR A 8 -13.33 -26.02 39.25
CA THR A 8 -13.98 -24.74 38.91
C THR A 8 -13.50 -23.60 39.80
N ALA A 9 -13.46 -22.35 39.30
CA ALA A 9 -13.62 -21.16 40.14
C ALA A 9 -14.43 -20.08 39.40
N LEU A 10 -15.68 -19.91 39.85
CA LEU A 10 -16.54 -18.74 39.62
C LEU A 10 -16.02 -17.58 40.48
N ALA A 11 -16.05 -16.35 39.96
CA ALA A 11 -16.12 -15.15 40.80
C ALA A 11 -17.28 -14.27 40.31
N LEU A 12 -18.34 -14.26 41.13
CA LEU A 12 -19.42 -13.28 41.13
C LEU A 12 -18.92 -12.02 41.86
N GLY A 13 -19.25 -10.85 41.33
CA GLY A 13 -18.98 -9.56 41.99
C GLY A 13 -19.92 -8.48 41.50
N THR A 14 -21.11 -8.44 42.08
CA THR A 14 -22.12 -7.39 41.95
C THR A 14 -21.91 -6.31 43.02
N THR A 15 -21.90 -5.03 42.65
CA THR A 15 -22.28 -3.94 43.57
C THR A 15 -23.09 -2.87 42.84
N LEU A 16 -24.23 -2.54 43.44
CA LEU A 16 -25.18 -1.48 43.12
C LEU A 16 -24.67 -0.09 43.56
N GLY A 17 -25.21 0.97 42.92
CA GLY A 17 -25.83 2.06 43.69
C GLY A 17 -25.53 3.51 43.29
N LEU A 18 -26.59 4.20 42.85
CA LEU A 18 -26.96 5.63 43.05
C LEU A 18 -25.88 6.70 42.70
N GLY A 19 -26.08 7.61 41.75
CA GLY A 19 -27.24 8.48 41.57
C GLY A 19 -26.90 9.90 42.04
N ALA A 20 -26.62 10.82 41.11
CA ALA A 20 -26.71 12.27 41.32
C ALA A 20 -26.78 13.00 39.97
N THR A 21 -27.96 13.53 39.65
CA THR A 21 -28.17 14.53 38.61
C THR A 21 -27.64 15.89 39.09
N ALA A 22 -26.68 16.47 38.38
CA ALA A 22 -26.31 17.86 38.53
C ALA A 22 -26.65 18.60 37.23
N THR A 23 -27.73 19.37 37.26
CA THR A 23 -28.01 20.45 36.30
C THR A 23 -26.98 21.54 36.48
N ALA A 24 -26.08 21.71 35.51
CA ALA A 24 -25.20 22.86 35.42
C ALA A 24 -25.77 23.85 34.39
N THR A 25 -26.22 24.98 34.90
CA THR A 25 -26.60 26.19 34.18
C THR A 25 -25.40 26.73 33.39
N ALA A 26 -25.55 26.84 32.07
CA ALA A 26 -24.60 27.52 31.21
C ALA A 26 -24.72 29.05 31.39
N THR A 27 -23.74 29.67 32.04
CA THR A 27 -23.49 31.11 31.94
C THR A 27 -22.52 31.36 30.80
N ALA A 28 -23.01 32.05 29.77
CA ALA A 28 -22.19 32.57 28.68
C ALA A 28 -21.26 33.67 29.21
N GLY A 29 -19.97 33.33 29.36
CA GLY A 29 -18.90 34.27 29.63
C GLY A 29 -18.07 34.49 28.36
N THR A 30 -18.29 35.61 27.69
CA THR A 30 -17.48 36.07 26.56
C THR A 30 -16.10 36.46 27.06
N SER A 31 -15.09 35.63 26.83
CA SER A 31 -13.68 35.98 27.03
C SER A 31 -12.93 35.74 25.72
N SER A 32 -12.67 36.85 25.04
CA SER A 32 -11.84 36.93 23.84
C SER A 32 -10.40 36.58 24.17
N SER A 33 -9.94 35.41 23.71
CA SER A 33 -8.53 35.05 23.63
C SER A 33 -8.08 35.14 22.17
N PRO A 34 -6.95 35.79 21.85
CA PRO A 34 -6.49 35.95 20.48
C PRO A 34 -6.10 34.59 19.89
N ALA A 35 -6.70 34.29 18.75
CA ALA A 35 -6.51 33.06 17.99
C ALA A 35 -5.00 32.78 17.73
N PRO A 36 -4.54 31.52 17.84
CA PRO A 36 -3.26 31.15 17.30
C PRO A 36 -3.29 31.42 15.79
N ARG A 37 -2.38 32.27 15.33
CA ARG A 37 -2.12 32.52 13.92
C ARG A 37 -1.98 31.18 13.21
N ALA A 38 -2.85 30.98 12.22
CA ALA A 38 -2.65 29.97 11.20
C ALA A 38 -1.23 30.12 10.66
N ALA A 39 -0.39 29.14 10.93
CA ALA A 39 0.82 28.95 10.15
C ALA A 39 0.35 28.71 8.72
N GLU A 40 0.76 29.59 7.82
CA GLU A 40 0.54 29.48 6.39
C GLU A 40 1.15 28.17 5.91
N ASN A 41 0.30 27.17 5.68
CA ASN A 41 0.66 25.93 5.00
C ASN A 41 1.02 26.27 3.54
N THR A 42 2.31 26.49 3.29
CA THR A 42 2.91 26.57 1.95
C THR A 42 3.11 25.18 1.34
N GLY A 43 2.08 24.32 1.41
CA GLY A 43 2.09 22.99 0.80
C GLY A 43 0.75 22.72 0.15
N SER A 44 0.59 23.07 -1.13
CA SER A 44 -0.63 22.67 -1.85
C SER A 44 -0.58 22.82 -3.38
N ALA A 45 0.44 23.41 -4.00
CA ALA A 45 0.47 23.46 -5.47
C ALA A 45 0.76 22.06 -6.08
N ASP A 46 1.84 21.40 -5.63
CA ASP A 46 2.24 20.07 -6.15
C ASP A 46 1.34 18.91 -5.69
N ALA A 47 0.71 19.01 -4.52
CA ALA A 47 -0.25 18.01 -4.06
C ALA A 47 -1.59 18.13 -4.78
N SER A 48 -2.01 19.35 -5.13
CA SER A 48 -3.25 19.58 -5.87
C SER A 48 -3.14 19.17 -7.34
N ASP A 49 -1.94 19.25 -7.95
CA ASP A 49 -1.70 18.76 -9.31
C ASP A 49 -1.63 17.21 -9.36
N ARG A 50 -1.09 16.55 -8.33
CA ARG A 50 -1.15 15.09 -8.15
C ARG A 50 -2.57 14.58 -7.91
N ALA A 51 -3.32 15.23 -7.02
CA ALA A 51 -4.73 14.93 -6.77
C ALA A 51 -5.63 15.18 -8.00
N ARG A 52 -5.23 16.08 -8.92
CA ARG A 52 -5.98 16.34 -10.18
C ARG A 52 -5.92 15.18 -11.18
N ALA A 53 -4.99 14.23 -11.01
CA ALA A 53 -4.89 13.03 -11.82
C ALA A 53 -5.83 11.89 -11.36
N ALA A 54 -6.60 12.07 -10.28
CA ALA A 54 -7.50 11.08 -9.67
C ALA A 54 -8.80 10.82 -10.46
N LYS A 55 -8.72 10.61 -11.78
CA LYS A 55 -9.75 9.89 -12.54
C LYS A 55 -9.15 8.55 -12.95
N ALA A 56 -9.79 7.45 -12.56
CA ALA A 56 -9.50 6.13 -13.12
C ALA A 56 -9.32 6.25 -14.64
N ARG A 57 -8.13 5.87 -15.13
CA ARG A 57 -7.83 5.96 -16.57
C ARG A 57 -8.86 5.13 -17.32
N LYS A 58 -9.63 5.77 -18.20
CA LYS A 58 -10.55 5.08 -19.11
C LYS A 58 -9.76 4.65 -20.34
N GLY A 59 -9.50 3.35 -20.46
CA GLY A 59 -8.82 2.77 -21.62
C GLY A 59 -7.63 1.89 -21.23
N PRO A 60 -6.92 1.35 -22.23
CA PRO A 60 -5.80 0.44 -22.02
C PRO A 60 -4.63 1.14 -21.32
N VAL A 61 -3.89 0.38 -20.49
CA VAL A 61 -2.68 0.88 -19.84
C VAL A 61 -1.51 0.58 -20.76
N MET A 62 -1.12 1.59 -21.55
CA MET A 62 -0.02 1.44 -22.50
C MET A 62 1.33 1.60 -21.80
N ALA A 63 2.12 0.52 -21.78
CA ALA A 63 3.47 0.52 -21.24
C ALA A 63 4.53 0.49 -22.33
N THR A 64 5.74 0.95 -22.01
CA THR A 64 6.92 0.81 -22.87
C THR A 64 7.91 -0.19 -22.28
N TYR A 65 8.27 -1.22 -23.03
CA TYR A 65 9.31 -2.20 -22.69
C TYR A 65 10.31 -2.32 -23.83
N LYS A 66 11.60 -2.14 -23.54
CA LYS A 66 12.70 -2.18 -24.55
C LYS A 66 12.38 -1.34 -25.81
N GLY A 67 11.79 -0.15 -25.59
CA GLY A 67 11.42 0.80 -26.66
C GLY A 67 10.14 0.47 -27.43
N LYS A 68 9.45 -0.64 -27.13
CA LYS A 68 8.18 -1.02 -27.76
C LYS A 68 7.02 -0.72 -26.83
N LYS A 69 5.91 -0.22 -27.39
CA LYS A 69 4.66 -0.03 -26.67
C LYS A 69 3.80 -1.28 -26.73
N PHE A 70 3.12 -1.60 -25.64
CA PHE A 70 2.18 -2.72 -25.53
C PHE A 70 1.08 -2.39 -24.52
N ASP A 71 -0.06 -3.05 -24.63
CA ASP A 71 -1.11 -2.99 -23.61
C ASP A 71 -0.75 -3.95 -22.48
N MET A 72 -0.75 -3.47 -21.23
CA MET A 72 -0.43 -4.30 -20.08
C MET A 72 -1.46 -5.41 -19.84
N ALA A 73 -2.71 -5.22 -20.27
CA ALA A 73 -3.76 -6.23 -20.16
C ALA A 73 -3.46 -7.48 -21.03
N ASP A 74 -2.68 -7.34 -22.10
CA ASP A 74 -2.27 -8.45 -22.98
C ASP A 74 -1.11 -9.27 -22.40
N GLY A 75 -0.60 -8.89 -21.22
CA GLY A 75 0.54 -9.53 -20.55
C GLY A 75 1.85 -8.76 -20.73
N TRP A 76 2.84 -9.13 -19.92
CA TRP A 76 4.07 -8.34 -19.75
C TRP A 76 5.25 -8.84 -20.59
N GLY A 77 5.10 -9.98 -21.27
CA GLY A 77 6.22 -10.70 -21.89
C GLY A 77 7.30 -11.02 -20.86
N ASP A 78 8.53 -10.61 -21.15
CA ASP A 78 9.69 -10.82 -20.26
C ASP A 78 9.84 -9.74 -19.17
N ALA A 79 8.97 -8.72 -19.15
CA ALA A 79 9.06 -7.69 -18.13
C ALA A 79 8.65 -8.21 -16.75
N LYS A 80 9.37 -7.75 -15.73
CA LYS A 80 9.15 -8.12 -14.33
C LYS A 80 8.74 -6.93 -13.46
N VAL A 81 9.13 -5.71 -13.81
CA VAL A 81 8.78 -4.53 -13.02
C VAL A 81 8.18 -3.49 -13.94
N CYS A 82 6.99 -2.98 -13.61
CA CYS A 82 6.36 -1.89 -14.35
C CYS A 82 6.07 -0.71 -13.43
N SER A 83 6.48 0.48 -13.88
CA SER A 83 6.47 1.72 -13.11
C SER A 83 5.62 2.78 -13.79
N GLU A 84 4.61 3.30 -13.08
CA GLU A 84 3.88 4.50 -13.47
C GLU A 84 4.46 5.74 -12.82
N TYR A 85 4.94 6.65 -13.66
CA TYR A 85 5.53 7.92 -13.25
C TYR A 85 4.45 8.97 -13.00
N PRO A 86 4.79 10.09 -12.33
CA PRO A 86 3.84 11.20 -12.08
C PRO A 86 3.19 11.77 -13.34
N ASP A 87 3.84 11.69 -14.50
CA ASP A 87 3.30 12.09 -15.80
C ASP A 87 2.38 11.03 -16.46
N LEU A 88 2.01 10.00 -15.69
CA LEU A 88 1.21 8.85 -16.09
C LEU A 88 1.87 7.99 -17.20
N THR A 89 3.16 8.18 -17.48
CA THR A 89 3.87 7.27 -18.37
C THR A 89 4.14 5.96 -17.65
N VAL A 90 3.95 4.84 -18.36
CA VAL A 90 4.25 3.51 -17.82
C VAL A 90 5.45 2.93 -18.56
N LYS A 91 6.47 2.54 -17.80
CA LYS A 91 7.66 1.85 -18.33
C LYS A 91 7.84 0.54 -17.61
N CYS A 92 8.21 -0.49 -18.36
CA CYS A 92 8.48 -1.80 -17.81
C CYS A 92 9.95 -2.19 -18.02
N PHE A 93 10.43 -3.06 -17.15
CA PHE A 93 11.84 -3.42 -17.00
C PHE A 93 11.96 -4.91 -16.71
N THR A 94 13.12 -5.48 -17.02
CA THR A 94 13.41 -6.90 -16.76
C THR A 94 13.82 -7.12 -15.31
N THR A 95 14.35 -6.09 -14.65
CA THR A 95 14.84 -6.19 -13.26
C THR A 95 14.46 -4.97 -12.42
N ASP A 96 14.41 -5.17 -11.10
CA ASP A 96 14.29 -4.08 -10.13
C ASP A 96 15.40 -3.04 -10.28
N ALA A 97 16.64 -3.46 -10.54
CA ALA A 97 17.78 -2.55 -10.68
C ALA A 97 17.59 -1.58 -11.85
N GLU A 98 17.09 -2.06 -12.99
CA GLU A 98 16.74 -1.22 -14.16
C GLU A 98 15.65 -0.21 -13.82
N ALA A 99 14.56 -0.65 -13.19
CA ALA A 99 13.47 0.22 -12.78
C ALA A 99 13.95 1.31 -11.81
N GLN A 100 14.77 0.93 -10.82
CA GLN A 100 15.34 1.85 -9.83
C GLN A 100 16.29 2.88 -10.46
N ALA A 101 17.07 2.47 -11.46
CA ALA A 101 17.94 3.37 -12.21
C ALA A 101 17.13 4.38 -13.05
N ASP A 102 16.06 3.94 -13.73
CA ASP A 102 15.19 4.83 -14.51
C ASP A 102 14.43 5.81 -13.61
N MET A 103 13.92 5.36 -12.45
CA MET A 103 13.32 6.24 -11.44
C MET A 103 14.32 7.30 -10.93
N ALA A 104 15.55 6.91 -10.62
CA ALA A 104 16.58 7.84 -10.21
C ALA A 104 16.95 8.83 -11.33
N ALA A 105 16.94 8.39 -12.59
CA ALA A 105 17.14 9.27 -13.74
C ALA A 105 15.97 10.24 -13.93
N TYR A 106 14.73 9.78 -13.73
CA TYR A 106 13.54 10.61 -13.76
C TYR A 106 13.59 11.69 -12.67
N ALA A 107 13.92 11.32 -11.43
CA ALA A 107 14.06 12.24 -10.31
C ALA A 107 15.14 13.31 -10.55
N LYS A 108 16.18 13.01 -11.34
CA LYS A 108 17.21 14.01 -11.74
C LYS A 108 16.68 14.98 -12.80
N LYS A 109 15.87 14.48 -13.73
CA LYS A 109 15.27 15.28 -14.81
C LYS A 109 14.21 16.23 -14.26
N ASP A 110 13.38 15.73 -13.34
CA ASP A 110 12.36 16.51 -12.65
C ASP A 110 12.37 16.22 -11.15
N PRO A 111 13.19 16.97 -10.37
CA PRO A 111 13.26 16.82 -8.93
C PRO A 111 12.01 17.25 -8.17
N ARG A 112 11.04 17.89 -8.84
CA ARG A 112 9.77 18.32 -8.22
C ARG A 112 8.69 17.26 -8.40
N ALA A 113 8.75 16.51 -9.50
CA ALA A 113 7.81 15.43 -9.79
C ALA A 113 7.94 14.24 -8.82
N LEU A 114 9.13 13.98 -8.27
CA LEU A 114 9.33 12.91 -7.27
C LEU A 114 9.80 13.50 -5.94
N PRO A 115 9.06 13.28 -4.84
CA PRO A 115 9.41 13.84 -3.55
C PRO A 115 10.68 13.17 -3.00
N LYS A 116 11.45 13.92 -2.21
CA LYS A 116 12.61 13.38 -1.48
C LYS A 116 12.15 12.87 -0.12
N ALA A 117 12.72 11.75 0.31
CA ALA A 117 12.44 11.21 1.64
C ALA A 117 12.77 12.28 2.72
N PRO A 118 11.80 12.68 3.57
CA PRO A 118 12.08 13.59 4.66
C PRO A 118 12.98 12.91 5.69
N LYS A 119 13.63 13.71 6.53
CA LYS A 119 14.52 13.20 7.58
C LYS A 119 13.74 12.22 8.47
N GLY A 120 14.25 10.99 8.60
CA GLY A 120 13.61 9.93 9.39
C GLY A 120 12.72 8.96 8.61
N ARG A 121 12.44 9.22 7.32
CA ARG A 121 11.82 8.25 6.40
C ARG A 121 12.88 7.57 5.54
N SER A 122 12.70 6.28 5.29
CA SER A 122 13.61 5.51 4.44
C SER A 122 13.43 5.86 2.96
N ALA A 123 14.53 6.17 2.28
CA ALA A 123 14.53 6.40 0.82
C ALA A 123 14.07 5.17 0.02
N LYS A 124 14.20 3.99 0.62
CA LYS A 124 13.66 2.72 0.14
C LYS A 124 13.19 1.91 1.34
N ILE A 125 12.00 1.35 1.26
CA ILE A 125 11.59 0.27 2.17
C ILE A 125 11.79 -1.05 1.45
N GLN A 126 12.36 -2.01 2.18
CA GLN A 126 12.49 -3.39 1.75
C GLN A 126 11.65 -4.23 2.70
N PRO A 127 10.85 -5.17 2.18
CA PRO A 127 10.22 -6.18 3.01
C PRO A 127 11.33 -6.90 3.80
N ALA A 128 11.13 -7.08 5.11
CA ALA A 128 12.10 -7.79 5.91
C ALA A 128 12.23 -9.22 5.37
N ALA A 129 13.45 -9.66 5.02
CA ALA A 129 13.67 -11.03 4.61
C ALA A 129 13.19 -11.99 5.72
N PRO A 130 12.51 -13.10 5.40
CA PRO A 130 12.09 -14.05 6.42
C PRO A 130 13.32 -14.57 7.16
N ALA A 131 13.23 -14.67 8.50
CA ALA A 131 14.32 -15.10 9.37
C ALA A 131 14.88 -16.51 9.06
N SER A 132 14.24 -17.27 8.16
CA SER A 132 14.64 -18.61 7.72
C SER A 132 15.56 -18.64 6.50
N ALA A 133 15.92 -17.50 5.88
CA ALA A 133 16.81 -17.47 4.71
C ALA A 133 18.30 -17.74 5.04
N ALA A 134 18.64 -18.07 6.29
CA ALA A 134 19.98 -18.54 6.69
C ALA A 134 20.13 -20.07 6.54
N SER A 135 19.71 -20.64 5.42
CA SER A 135 19.96 -22.03 5.00
C SER A 135 19.38 -22.18 3.60
N THR A 136 20.11 -22.34 2.50
CA THR A 136 21.13 -23.36 2.21
C THR A 136 21.91 -22.92 0.97
N ALA A 137 23.22 -23.18 0.93
CA ALA A 137 24.04 -22.98 -0.27
C ALA A 137 23.63 -23.94 -1.40
N GLY A 138 23.45 -23.42 -2.61
CA GLY A 138 23.32 -24.22 -3.84
C GLY A 138 22.85 -23.42 -5.05
N GLY A 139 23.81 -22.90 -5.84
CA GLY A 139 23.61 -22.50 -7.24
C GLY A 139 23.07 -21.09 -7.49
N ASP A 140 23.95 -20.21 -7.95
CA ASP A 140 23.71 -19.01 -8.77
C ASP A 140 22.31 -18.35 -8.70
N GLU A 141 22.08 -17.57 -7.64
CA GLU A 141 21.54 -16.21 -7.67
C GLU A 141 21.41 -15.73 -6.22
N ALA A 142 22.33 -14.88 -5.79
CA ALA A 142 22.11 -14.09 -4.58
C ALA A 142 20.76 -13.38 -4.72
N ALA A 143 19.92 -13.44 -3.68
CA ALA A 143 18.64 -12.74 -3.62
C ALA A 143 18.76 -11.39 -4.36
N PRO A 144 18.01 -11.18 -5.46
CA PRO A 144 18.24 -10.03 -6.32
C PRO A 144 18.16 -8.79 -5.43
N LEU A 145 19.11 -7.86 -5.62
CA LEU A 145 19.12 -6.52 -5.00
C LEU A 145 17.71 -6.12 -4.55
N ALA A 146 17.46 -6.28 -3.25
CA ALA A 146 16.14 -6.60 -2.70
C ALA A 146 14.99 -5.79 -3.33
N ALA A 147 13.95 -6.52 -3.74
CA ALA A 147 12.68 -5.96 -4.14
C ALA A 147 12.29 -4.86 -3.14
N SER A 148 12.33 -3.63 -3.62
CA SER A 148 12.25 -2.44 -2.77
C SER A 148 11.23 -1.47 -3.34
N CYS A 149 10.60 -0.73 -2.43
CA CYS A 149 9.71 0.36 -2.77
C CYS A 149 10.39 1.69 -2.46
N ALA A 150 10.69 2.44 -3.52
CA ALA A 150 11.34 3.75 -3.40
C ALA A 150 10.41 4.75 -2.71
N PHE A 151 10.98 5.76 -2.06
CA PHE A 151 10.17 6.82 -1.45
C PHE A 151 9.41 7.63 -2.51
N GLY A 152 8.15 7.97 -2.23
CA GLY A 152 7.22 8.56 -3.19
C GLY A 152 6.59 7.53 -4.15
N TRP A 153 6.66 6.25 -3.78
CA TRP A 153 6.10 5.15 -4.55
C TRP A 153 5.33 4.19 -3.66
N THR A 154 4.31 3.61 -4.27
CA THR A 154 3.55 2.47 -3.77
C THR A 154 3.80 1.27 -4.67
N CYS A 155 3.95 0.09 -4.09
CA CYS A 155 4.37 -1.13 -4.79
C CYS A 155 3.48 -2.32 -4.44
N LEU A 156 3.22 -3.15 -5.45
CA LEU A 156 2.45 -4.40 -5.36
C LEU A 156 3.28 -5.53 -5.99
N GLY A 157 3.45 -6.63 -5.27
CA GLY A 157 4.23 -7.79 -5.70
C GLY A 157 3.38 -9.03 -5.92
N GLU A 158 3.75 -9.80 -6.94
CA GLU A 158 3.11 -11.07 -7.34
C GLU A 158 3.41 -12.16 -6.31
N HIS A 159 4.60 -12.12 -5.70
CA HIS A 159 4.98 -13.02 -4.62
C HIS A 159 5.22 -12.25 -3.32
N GLN A 160 5.48 -13.00 -2.25
CA GLN A 160 5.86 -12.44 -0.95
C GLN A 160 7.10 -11.55 -1.07
N ASN A 161 7.23 -10.61 -0.16
CA ASN A 161 8.39 -9.71 -0.07
C ASN A 161 8.67 -8.94 -1.37
N LEU A 162 7.62 -8.50 -2.07
CA LEU A 162 7.67 -7.83 -3.38
C LEU A 162 8.38 -8.66 -4.47
N GLY A 163 8.47 -9.98 -4.32
CA GLY A 163 9.04 -10.86 -5.33
C GLY A 163 8.13 -11.05 -6.56
N GLY A 164 8.66 -11.76 -7.57
CA GLY A 164 7.92 -12.04 -8.80
C GLY A 164 7.80 -10.81 -9.71
N ARG A 165 6.69 -10.70 -10.44
CA ARG A 165 6.30 -9.48 -11.12
C ARG A 165 5.92 -8.41 -10.08
N LYS A 166 6.21 -7.15 -10.40
CA LYS A 166 5.97 -6.02 -9.51
C LYS A 166 5.39 -4.81 -10.24
N LEU A 167 4.31 -4.27 -9.70
CA LEU A 167 3.78 -2.96 -10.06
C LEU A 167 4.26 -1.91 -9.08
N GLN A 168 4.51 -0.71 -9.58
CA GLN A 168 4.86 0.43 -8.74
C GLN A 168 4.34 1.74 -9.33
N TRP A 169 3.78 2.59 -8.49
CA TRP A 169 3.14 3.83 -8.89
C TRP A 169 3.64 4.97 -8.03
N SER A 170 3.89 6.11 -8.68
CA SER A 170 4.09 7.40 -8.02
C SER A 170 2.95 8.37 -8.32
N ALA A 171 2.12 8.05 -9.32
CA ALA A 171 0.93 8.81 -9.62
C ALA A 171 -0.27 8.31 -8.82
N ASP A 172 -0.91 9.21 -8.10
CA ASP A 172 -2.13 8.97 -7.32
C ASP A 172 -3.29 8.42 -8.15
N GLY A 173 -4.34 8.02 -7.44
CA GLY A 173 -5.62 7.61 -7.98
C GLY A 173 -5.77 6.11 -8.11
N THR A 174 -6.88 5.75 -8.72
CA THR A 174 -7.38 4.37 -8.74
C THR A 174 -6.85 3.58 -9.94
N LYS A 175 -6.34 2.37 -9.69
CA LYS A 175 -5.74 1.45 -10.66
C LYS A 175 -6.49 0.12 -10.65
N THR A 176 -7.29 -0.16 -11.67
CA THR A 176 -7.97 -1.46 -11.84
C THR A 176 -6.98 -2.51 -12.34
N LEU A 177 -6.58 -3.47 -11.52
CA LEU A 177 -5.47 -4.39 -11.77
C LEU A 177 -5.65 -5.28 -13.01
N ALA A 178 -6.89 -5.51 -13.46
CA ALA A 178 -7.17 -6.20 -14.72
C ALA A 178 -6.56 -5.48 -15.94
N THR A 179 -6.60 -4.14 -15.99
CA THR A 179 -6.00 -3.38 -17.09
C THR A 179 -4.48 -3.33 -17.03
N TRP A 180 -3.90 -3.74 -15.90
CA TRP A 180 -2.46 -3.87 -15.68
C TRP A 180 -1.98 -5.31 -15.88
N GLY A 181 -2.86 -6.28 -16.18
CA GLY A 181 -2.49 -7.70 -16.27
C GLY A 181 -2.02 -8.28 -14.93
N PHE A 182 -2.62 -7.82 -13.82
CA PHE A 182 -2.20 -8.13 -12.45
C PHE A 182 -3.38 -8.41 -11.50
N ARG A 183 -4.56 -8.66 -12.05
CA ARG A 183 -5.76 -9.02 -11.29
C ARG A 183 -5.56 -10.38 -10.63
N ASP A 184 -5.89 -10.49 -9.34
CA ASP A 184 -5.80 -11.76 -8.59
C ASP A 184 -4.37 -12.33 -8.54
N GLU A 185 -3.35 -11.47 -8.60
CA GLU A 185 -1.92 -11.88 -8.53
C GLU A 185 -1.23 -11.33 -7.28
N ALA A 186 -1.87 -10.43 -6.53
CA ALA A 186 -1.24 -9.71 -5.45
C ALA A 186 -0.98 -10.62 -4.24
N THR A 187 0.30 -10.76 -3.87
CA THR A 187 0.74 -11.50 -2.66
C THR A 187 1.48 -10.60 -1.66
N SER A 188 1.93 -9.41 -2.04
CA SER A 188 2.54 -8.47 -1.09
C SER A 188 2.38 -7.02 -1.51
N THR A 189 2.44 -6.12 -0.53
CA THR A 189 2.27 -4.69 -0.73
C THR A 189 3.32 -3.89 0.02
N CYS A 190 3.66 -2.71 -0.48
CA CYS A 190 4.48 -1.74 0.23
C CYS A 190 4.02 -0.33 -0.14
N ASN A 191 3.75 0.49 0.87
CA ASN A 191 3.44 1.89 0.68
C ASN A 191 4.59 2.74 1.22
N ASN A 192 5.43 3.29 0.33
CA ASN A 192 6.47 4.24 0.71
C ASN A 192 6.20 5.63 0.15
N ASP A 193 4.93 5.98 -0.01
CA ASP A 193 4.55 7.30 -0.50
C ASP A 193 4.82 8.40 0.55
N GLU A 194 4.76 9.64 0.09
CA GLU A 194 4.93 10.85 0.90
C GLU A 194 3.78 11.01 1.89
N ILE A 195 2.55 10.82 1.43
CA ILE A 195 1.29 11.00 2.18
C ILE A 195 0.26 9.94 1.77
N GLY A 196 -0.82 9.84 2.56
CA GLY A 196 -1.98 9.00 2.20
C GLY A 196 -1.92 7.57 2.74
N GLY A 197 -2.57 6.66 2.05
CA GLY A 197 -2.57 5.22 2.31
C GLY A 197 -2.63 4.51 0.96
N MET A 198 -2.28 3.24 0.91
CA MET A 198 -2.60 2.42 -0.25
C MET A 198 -3.65 1.42 0.21
N GLY A 199 -4.80 1.40 -0.45
CA GLY A 199 -5.78 0.34 -0.27
C GLY A 199 -5.79 -0.61 -1.47
N ILE A 200 -5.95 -1.90 -1.19
CA ILE A 200 -6.34 -2.89 -2.19
C ILE A 200 -7.80 -3.26 -1.97
N VAL A 201 -8.54 -3.42 -3.07
CA VAL A 201 -9.98 -3.73 -3.08
C VAL A 201 -10.21 -5.01 -3.88
N ASP A 202 -11.11 -5.86 -3.39
CA ASP A 202 -11.66 -7.03 -4.10
C ASP A 202 -13.10 -6.70 -4.52
N TYR A 203 -13.39 -6.70 -5.83
CA TYR A 203 -14.68 -6.28 -6.35
C TYR A 203 -15.69 -7.41 -6.34
N ARG A 204 -16.80 -7.20 -5.64
CA ARG A 204 -17.84 -8.21 -5.45
C ARG A 204 -19.16 -7.76 -6.02
N THR A 205 -19.72 -8.59 -6.90
CA THR A 205 -21.04 -8.31 -7.46
C THR A 205 -22.12 -8.43 -6.37
N ASN A 206 -22.89 -7.37 -6.16
CA ASN A 206 -24.03 -7.30 -5.21
C ASN A 206 -23.68 -7.46 -3.72
N TRP A 207 -22.42 -7.23 -3.33
CA TRP A 207 -21.96 -7.23 -1.94
C TRP A 207 -21.07 -6.01 -1.70
N PRO A 208 -20.90 -5.56 -0.44
CA PRO A 208 -19.86 -4.58 -0.12
C PRO A 208 -18.49 -5.11 -0.52
N ASP A 209 -17.69 -4.26 -1.15
CA ASP A 209 -16.32 -4.57 -1.55
C ASP A 209 -15.41 -4.49 -0.30
N PRO A 210 -14.73 -5.58 0.08
CA PRO A 210 -13.76 -5.52 1.16
C PRO A 210 -12.51 -4.77 0.72
N GLU A 211 -11.79 -4.26 1.72
CA GLU A 211 -10.60 -3.45 1.52
C GLU A 211 -9.53 -3.78 2.56
N LEU A 212 -8.26 -3.80 2.13
CA LEU A 212 -7.09 -3.88 3.02
C LEU A 212 -6.19 -2.66 2.78
N ILE A 213 -5.83 -1.97 3.86
CA ILE A 213 -5.01 -0.76 3.82
C ILE A 213 -3.59 -1.07 4.26
N THR A 214 -2.62 -0.72 3.42
CA THR A 214 -1.19 -0.64 3.76
C THR A 214 -0.84 0.80 4.13
N ILE A 215 -0.50 1.01 5.40
CA ILE A 215 -0.19 2.33 5.94
C ILE A 215 1.18 2.84 5.45
N LEU A 216 1.38 4.15 5.52
CA LEU A 216 2.60 4.80 5.05
C LEU A 216 3.87 4.26 5.70
N GLY A 217 4.90 4.09 4.88
CA GLY A 217 6.22 3.63 5.29
C GLY A 217 6.27 2.16 5.71
N THR A 218 5.23 1.38 5.38
CA THR A 218 5.14 -0.04 5.76
C THR A 218 4.92 -0.95 4.57
N CYS A 219 5.11 -2.24 4.81
CA CYS A 219 4.86 -3.30 3.86
C CYS A 219 4.02 -4.39 4.52
N VAL A 220 3.11 -4.97 3.76
CA VAL A 220 2.57 -6.31 4.03
C VAL A 220 3.43 -7.29 3.25
N THR A 221 4.29 -8.03 3.96
CA THR A 221 5.25 -8.97 3.37
C THR A 221 4.57 -10.17 2.74
N SER A 222 3.38 -10.55 3.21
CA SER A 222 2.63 -11.73 2.78
C SER A 222 1.12 -11.54 3.01
N LEU A 223 0.34 -11.43 1.92
CA LEU A 223 -1.13 -11.39 1.97
C LEU A 223 -1.75 -12.74 2.33
N HIS A 224 -0.95 -13.79 2.48
CA HIS A 224 -1.39 -15.05 3.10
C HIS A 224 -1.61 -14.90 4.61
N GLU A 225 -1.00 -13.90 5.25
CA GLU A 225 -1.13 -13.70 6.70
C GLU A 225 -2.26 -12.72 7.04
N GLU A 226 -2.71 -11.96 6.04
CA GLU A 226 -3.79 -11.00 6.18
C GLU A 226 -5.14 -11.68 6.01
N SER A 227 -5.92 -11.69 7.09
CA SER A 227 -7.24 -12.31 7.11
C SER A 227 -8.21 -11.58 6.21
N TYR A 228 -8.97 -12.33 5.42
CA TYR A 228 -10.06 -11.79 4.62
C TYR A 228 -11.37 -11.84 5.43
N PRO A 229 -12.28 -10.85 5.31
CA PRO A 229 -13.53 -10.80 6.07
C PRO A 229 -14.35 -12.09 5.92
N ALA A 230 -14.60 -12.77 7.04
CA ALA A 230 -15.23 -14.09 7.05
C ALA A 230 -16.65 -14.09 6.49
N GLU A 231 -17.37 -12.98 6.67
CA GLU A 231 -18.74 -12.77 6.18
C GLU A 231 -18.80 -12.66 4.65
N LEU A 232 -17.68 -12.32 4.01
CA LEU A 232 -17.59 -12.15 2.56
C LEU A 232 -16.88 -13.35 1.92
N GLY A 233 -15.92 -13.98 2.57
CA GLY A 233 -15.33 -15.22 2.10
C GLY A 233 -14.15 -15.62 2.94
N SER A 234 -14.28 -16.68 3.73
CA SER A 234 -13.19 -17.17 4.57
C SER A 234 -11.86 -17.31 3.81
N GLY A 235 -10.74 -17.02 4.47
CA GLY A 235 -9.41 -17.19 3.90
C GLY A 235 -8.55 -15.94 4.13
N THR A 236 -7.70 -15.66 3.16
CA THR A 236 -6.68 -14.60 3.24
C THR A 236 -6.79 -13.67 2.03
N TRP A 237 -6.13 -12.52 2.08
CA TRP A 237 -6.11 -11.53 1.00
C TRP A 237 -5.30 -11.92 -0.24
N ASN A 238 -4.58 -13.04 -0.18
CA ASN A 238 -3.74 -13.53 -1.26
C ASN A 238 -4.52 -13.73 -2.56
N ASP A 239 -4.03 -13.15 -3.67
CA ASP A 239 -4.58 -13.31 -5.01
C ASP A 239 -6.05 -12.86 -5.12
N ARG A 240 -6.43 -11.79 -4.39
CA ARG A 240 -7.81 -11.24 -4.40
C ARG A 240 -7.93 -9.80 -4.85
N ALA A 241 -6.82 -9.09 -4.98
CA ALA A 241 -6.87 -7.68 -5.31
C ALA A 241 -7.32 -7.50 -6.77
N ASP A 242 -8.39 -6.73 -6.95
CA ASP A 242 -8.91 -6.28 -8.23
C ASP A 242 -8.51 -4.83 -8.54
N GLU A 243 -8.26 -4.04 -7.51
CA GLU A 243 -7.95 -2.63 -7.62
C GLU A 243 -7.00 -2.16 -6.52
N VAL A 244 -6.21 -1.13 -6.84
CA VAL A 244 -5.41 -0.33 -5.90
C VAL A 244 -5.89 1.11 -5.94
N TRP A 245 -6.02 1.76 -4.78
CA TRP A 245 -6.16 3.21 -4.68
C TRP A 245 -5.01 3.80 -3.85
N MET A 246 -4.62 5.02 -4.22
CA MET A 246 -3.57 5.84 -3.58
C MET A 246 -4.04 7.30 -3.55
#